data_AF-A0A2R6B845-F1
#
_entry.id   AF-A0A2R6B845-F1
#
_cell.length_a   1.000
_cell.length_b   1.000
_cell.length_c   1.000
_cell.angle_alpha   90.00
_cell.angle_beta   90.00
_cell.angle_gamma   90.00
#
_symmetry.space_group_name_H-M   'P 1'
#
loop_
_entity.id
_entity.type
_entity.pdbx_description
1 polymer ?
#
loop_
_entity_poly.entity_id
_entity_poly.type
_entity_poly.pdbx_seq_one_letter_code
_entity_poly.pdbx_strand_id
1 'polypeptide(L)'
;MRAAEAAGYIVVQVVGATLAAYTLVLLVPSSIGSAANYGAPSLGSGISVGVGIVFEAVMTFILLSAVFGTAVDPRAPKIGGFGIGLAVFLDVLTGGPFTGAMMNPARAVGPEIAAHYFSAWYVYWIGPIIGGIVGALVYQYVIMGHQVSDTPH
;
A
#
# COMPACT_ATOMS: atom_id res chain seq x y z
N MET A 1 -4.69 -13.46 13.86
CA MET A 1 -3.61 -13.96 12.99
C MET A 1 -2.36 -14.14 13.82
N ARG A 2 -1.67 -15.28 13.67
CA ARG A 2 -0.38 -15.53 14.34
C ARG A 2 0.74 -14.86 13.55
N ALA A 3 1.83 -14.46 14.20
CA ALA A 3 2.96 -13.82 13.54
C ALA A 3 3.55 -14.64 12.38
N ALA A 4 3.58 -15.97 12.51
CA ALA A 4 4.03 -16.88 11.46
C ALA A 4 3.15 -16.84 10.20
N GLU A 5 1.83 -16.68 10.36
CA GLU A 5 0.91 -16.54 9.23
C GLU A 5 1.17 -15.21 8.51
N ALA A 6 1.31 -14.12 9.27
CA ALA A 6 1.62 -12.80 8.71
C ALA A 6 2.94 -12.81 7.93
N ALA A 7 3.98 -13.45 8.47
CA ALA A 7 5.25 -13.62 7.78
C ALA A 7 5.10 -14.41 6.47
N GLY A 8 4.31 -15.50 6.50
CA GLY A 8 3.97 -16.27 5.29
C GLY A 8 3.27 -15.42 4.23
N TYR A 9 2.29 -14.59 4.62
CA TYR A 9 1.63 -13.67 3.70
C TYR A 9 2.60 -12.66 3.08
N ILE A 10 3.50 -12.07 3.87
CA ILE A 10 4.50 -11.11 3.37
C ILE A 10 5.39 -11.78 2.32
N VAL A 11 5.91 -12.98 2.59
CA VAL A 11 6.76 -13.71 1.65
C VAL A 11 6.02 -13.96 0.34
N VAL A 12 4.79 -14.49 0.40
CA VAL A 12 4.00 -14.77 -0.81
C VAL A 12 3.67 -13.50 -1.58
N GLN A 13 3.38 -12.38 -0.90
CA GLN A 13 3.13 -11.10 -1.55
C GLN A 13 4.36 -10.57 -2.29
N VAL A 14 5.54 -10.63 -1.67
CA VAL A 14 6.80 -10.20 -2.30
C VAL A 14 7.14 -11.08 -3.50
N VAL A 15 7.02 -12.40 -3.37
CA VAL A 15 7.24 -13.34 -4.48
C VAL A 15 6.26 -13.06 -5.63
N GLY A 16 4.96 -12.93 -5.33
CA GLY A 16 3.93 -12.64 -6.32
C GLY A 16 4.17 -11.32 -7.05
N ALA A 17 4.49 -10.24 -6.32
CA ALA A 17 4.80 -8.94 -6.92
C ALA A 17 6.05 -8.99 -7.81
N THR A 18 7.08 -9.73 -7.40
CA THR A 18 8.30 -9.91 -8.18
C THR A 18 8.04 -10.69 -9.47
N LEU A 19 7.27 -11.79 -9.39
CA LEU A 19 6.89 -12.57 -10.56
C LEU A 19 6.01 -11.77 -11.53
N ALA A 20 5.09 -10.95 -11.01
CA ALA A 20 4.27 -10.05 -11.82
C ALA A 20 5.15 -9.02 -12.56
N ALA A 21 6.14 -8.45 -11.89
CA ALA A 21 7.07 -7.51 -12.51
C ALA A 21 7.95 -8.17 -13.59
N TYR A 22 8.51 -9.36 -13.35
CA TYR A 22 9.24 -10.10 -14.38
C TYR A 22 8.35 -10.50 -15.55
N THR A 23 7.07 -10.77 -15.31
CA THR A 23 6.10 -10.98 -16.39
C THR A 23 6.00 -9.74 -17.28
N LEU A 24 5.99 -8.52 -16.71
CA LEU A 24 6.06 -7.29 -17.50
C LEU A 24 7.37 -7.17 -18.27
N VAL A 25 8.51 -7.54 -17.67
CA VAL A 25 9.82 -7.55 -18.36
C VAL A 25 9.80 -8.47 -19.59
N LEU A 26 9.13 -9.61 -19.51
CA LEU A 26 9.04 -10.58 -20.61
C LEU A 26 8.04 -10.17 -21.70
N LEU A 27 6.91 -9.56 -21.32
CA LEU A 27 5.81 -9.29 -22.24
C LEU A 27 5.86 -7.89 -22.87
N VAL A 28 6.42 -6.90 -22.18
CA VAL A 28 6.42 -5.50 -22.62
C VAL A 28 7.72 -5.19 -23.37
N PRO A 29 7.65 -4.61 -24.58
CA PRO A 29 8.84 -4.16 -25.30
C PRO A 29 9.73 -3.29 -24.42
N SER A 30 11.04 -3.53 -24.45
CA SER A 30 12.01 -2.90 -23.54
C SER A 30 11.99 -1.37 -23.61
N SER A 31 11.73 -0.78 -24.78
CA SER A 31 11.59 0.67 -24.96
C SER A 31 10.44 1.29 -24.16
N ILE A 32 9.37 0.54 -23.92
CA ILE A 32 8.19 0.98 -23.16
C ILE A 32 8.36 0.63 -21.69
N GLY A 33 8.77 -0.61 -21.41
CA GLY A 33 8.89 -1.11 -20.04
C GLY A 33 9.95 -0.40 -19.23
N SER A 34 11.14 -0.17 -19.80
CA SER A 34 12.22 0.56 -19.12
C SER A 34 11.89 2.03 -18.87
N ALA A 35 11.13 2.67 -19.76
CA ALA A 35 10.69 4.06 -19.58
C ALA A 35 9.78 4.25 -18.35
N ALA A 36 9.05 3.20 -17.96
CA ALA A 36 8.22 3.18 -16.75
C ALA A 36 8.88 2.42 -15.58
N ASN A 37 10.16 2.06 -15.69
CA ASN A 37 10.87 1.17 -14.75
C ASN A 37 10.08 -0.10 -14.40
N TYR A 38 9.29 -0.65 -15.34
CA TYR A 38 8.40 -1.78 -15.12
C TYR A 38 7.47 -1.64 -13.89
N GLY A 39 7.14 -0.40 -13.51
CA GLY A 39 6.30 -0.07 -12.37
C GLY A 39 7.04 0.11 -11.04
N ALA A 40 8.38 0.15 -11.05
CA ALA A 40 9.19 0.51 -9.88
C ALA A 40 8.96 1.97 -9.50
N PRO A 41 8.72 2.26 -8.22
CA PRO A 41 8.49 3.62 -7.79
C PRO A 41 9.71 4.53 -7.90
N SER A 42 9.45 5.83 -7.96
CA SER A 42 10.43 6.88 -7.71
C SER A 42 9.72 8.12 -7.15
N LEU A 43 10.47 8.96 -6.45
CA LEU A 43 9.96 10.27 -6.05
C LEU A 43 9.82 11.17 -7.28
N GLY A 44 8.71 11.90 -7.34
CA GLY A 44 8.49 12.95 -8.33
C GLY A 44 9.54 14.06 -8.21
N SER A 45 9.76 14.80 -9.30
CA SER A 45 10.73 15.89 -9.33
C SER A 45 10.46 16.93 -8.23
N GLY A 46 11.49 17.25 -7.45
CA GLY A 46 11.39 18.21 -6.34
C GLY A 46 10.75 17.66 -5.06
N ILE A 47 10.29 16.40 -5.04
CA ILE A 47 9.75 15.77 -3.83
C ILE A 47 10.90 15.29 -2.94
N SER A 48 10.96 15.83 -1.73
CA SER A 48 11.93 15.36 -0.73
C SER A 48 11.51 14.00 -0.16
N VAL A 49 12.50 13.27 0.37
CA VAL A 49 12.31 11.99 1.06
C VAL A 49 11.26 12.07 2.17
N GLY A 50 11.35 13.10 3.03
CA GLY A 50 10.42 13.26 4.15
C GLY A 50 8.99 13.50 3.68
N VAL A 51 8.82 14.31 2.63
CA VAL A 51 7.51 14.54 1.99
C VAL A 51 6.98 13.24 1.38
N GLY A 52 7.83 12.47 0.70
CA GLY A 52 7.45 11.17 0.15
C GLY A 52 6.96 10.18 1.20
N ILE A 53 7.63 10.12 2.36
CA ILE A 53 7.21 9.27 3.49
C ILE A 53 5.83 9.69 3.99
N VAL A 54 5.57 11.01 4.10
CA VAL A 54 4.26 11.52 4.53
C VAL A 54 3.17 11.16 3.52
N PHE A 55 3.42 11.34 2.21
CA PHE A 55 2.48 10.95 1.16
C PHE A 55 2.11 9.46 1.25
N GLU A 56 3.12 8.58 1.28
CA GLU A 56 2.90 7.14 1.37
C GLU A 56 2.21 6.74 2.68
N ALA A 57 2.53 7.38 3.81
CA ALA A 57 1.85 7.12 5.07
C ALA A 57 0.37 7.54 5.04
N VAL A 58 0.04 8.71 4.48
CA VAL A 58 -1.35 9.18 4.38
C VAL A 58 -2.17 8.29 3.46
N MET A 59 -1.65 7.94 2.28
CA MET A 59 -2.35 7.04 1.36
C MET A 59 -2.54 5.65 1.97
N THR A 60 -1.50 5.07 2.58
CA THR A 60 -1.68 3.78 3.26
C THR A 60 -2.67 3.87 4.42
N PHE A 61 -2.71 4.98 5.16
CA PHE A 61 -3.74 5.20 6.18
C PHE A 61 -5.16 5.19 5.58
N ILE A 62 -5.37 5.87 4.44
CA ILE A 62 -6.66 5.89 3.73
C ILE A 62 -7.03 4.47 3.26
N LEU A 63 -6.09 3.78 2.62
CA LEU A 63 -6.25 2.40 2.18
C LEU A 63 -6.67 1.48 3.35
N LEU A 64 -5.94 1.52 4.47
CA LEU A 64 -6.24 0.66 5.62
C LEU A 64 -7.58 1.05 6.28
N SER A 65 -7.93 2.33 6.30
CA SER A 65 -9.26 2.76 6.76
C SER A 65 -10.37 2.17 5.88
N ALA A 66 -10.18 2.13 4.57
CA ALA A 66 -11.12 1.47 3.65
C ALA A 66 -11.17 -0.05 3.88
N VAL A 67 -10.02 -0.70 4.07
CA VAL A 67 -9.95 -2.14 4.41
C VAL A 67 -10.74 -2.43 5.68
N PHE A 68 -10.51 -1.67 6.74
CA PHE A 68 -11.21 -1.89 8.00
C PHE A 68 -12.71 -1.60 7.86
N GLY A 69 -13.07 -0.46 7.26
CA GLY A 69 -14.45 0.00 7.13
C GLY A 69 -15.33 -0.71 6.11
N THR A 70 -14.78 -1.63 5.32
CA THR A 70 -15.54 -2.34 4.27
C THR A 70 -15.31 -3.85 4.21
N ALA A 71 -14.23 -4.36 4.81
CA ALA A 71 -13.87 -5.78 4.73
C ALA A 71 -13.63 -6.44 6.10
N VAL A 72 -13.18 -5.70 7.12
CA VAL A 72 -12.83 -6.29 8.43
C VAL A 72 -13.89 -6.04 9.48
N ASP A 73 -14.43 -4.81 9.56
CA ASP A 73 -15.42 -4.45 10.55
C ASP A 73 -16.72 -5.26 10.32
N PRO A 74 -17.19 -6.06 11.30
CA PRO A 74 -18.41 -6.85 11.15
C PRO A 74 -19.67 -6.02 10.90
N ARG A 75 -19.63 -4.72 11.23
CA ARG A 75 -20.73 -3.76 11.03
C ARG A 75 -20.77 -3.22 9.60
N ALA A 76 -19.68 -3.36 8.86
CA ALA A 76 -19.55 -2.77 7.54
C ALA A 76 -20.41 -3.47 6.48
N PRO A 77 -20.90 -2.74 5.47
CA PRO A 77 -21.46 -3.35 4.28
C PRO A 77 -20.40 -4.22 3.58
N LYS A 78 -20.82 -5.36 3.01
CA LYS A 78 -19.94 -6.33 2.34
C LYS A 78 -19.48 -5.86 0.95
N ILE A 79 -18.89 -4.68 0.89
CA ILE A 79 -18.43 -4.00 -0.33
C ILE A 79 -16.90 -3.87 -0.36
N GLY A 80 -16.18 -4.71 0.40
CA GLY A 80 -14.72 -4.68 0.56
C GLY A 80 -13.95 -4.47 -0.74
N GLY A 81 -14.23 -5.28 -1.77
CA GLY A 81 -13.54 -5.14 -3.06
C GLY A 81 -13.74 -3.77 -3.72
N PHE A 82 -14.96 -3.22 -3.66
CA PHE A 82 -15.25 -1.91 -4.22
C PHE A 82 -14.64 -0.77 -3.39
N GLY A 83 -14.81 -0.81 -2.07
CA GLY A 83 -14.30 0.24 -1.18
C GLY A 83 -12.77 0.33 -1.18
N ILE A 84 -12.10 -0.82 -1.08
CA ILE A 84 -10.63 -0.89 -1.13
C ILE A 84 -10.13 -0.47 -2.51
N GLY A 85 -10.77 -0.93 -3.59
CA GLY A 85 -10.40 -0.56 -4.96
C GLY A 85 -10.55 0.93 -5.24
N LEU A 86 -11.63 1.56 -4.74
CA LEU A 86 -11.85 3.00 -4.87
C LEU A 86 -10.81 3.81 -4.09
N ALA A 87 -10.43 3.38 -2.89
CA ALA A 87 -9.36 4.02 -2.12
C ALA A 87 -8.03 4.00 -2.90
N VAL A 88 -7.60 2.81 -3.35
CA VAL A 88 -6.39 2.66 -4.18
C VAL A 88 -6.46 3.54 -5.42
N PHE A 89 -7.61 3.59 -6.10
CA PHE A 89 -7.79 4.40 -7.30
C PHE A 89 -7.61 5.90 -7.03
N LEU A 90 -8.23 6.42 -5.98
CA LEU A 90 -8.12 7.83 -5.60
C LEU A 90 -6.70 8.18 -5.13
N ASP A 91 -6.06 7.29 -4.38
CA ASP A 91 -4.68 7.46 -3.94
C ASP A 91 -3.71 7.50 -5.14
N VAL A 92 -3.91 6.64 -6.13
CA VAL A 92 -3.10 6.66 -7.37
C VAL A 92 -3.33 7.94 -8.18
N LEU A 93 -4.58 8.41 -8.31
CA LEU A 93 -4.86 9.66 -9.02
C LEU A 93 -4.22 10.89 -8.35
N THR A 94 -4.15 10.88 -7.01
CA THR A 94 -3.70 12.05 -6.24
C THR A 94 -2.21 11.99 -5.91
N GLY A 95 -1.73 10.85 -5.40
CA GLY A 95 -0.36 10.64 -4.96
C GLY A 95 0.58 10.07 -6.02
N GLY A 96 0.03 9.48 -7.09
CA GLY A 96 0.80 8.86 -8.18
C GLY A 96 1.90 9.77 -8.75
N PRO A 97 1.61 11.04 -9.10
CA PRO A 97 2.63 11.98 -9.60
C PRO A 97 3.76 12.32 -8.60
N PHE A 98 3.53 12.12 -7.29
CA PHE A 98 4.48 12.53 -6.24
C PHE A 98 5.39 11.39 -5.78
N THR A 99 4.86 10.18 -5.65
CA THR A 99 5.61 9.02 -5.11
C THR A 99 5.42 7.73 -5.90
N GLY A 100 4.47 7.71 -6.85
CA GLY A 100 4.00 6.50 -7.52
C GLY A 100 2.88 5.76 -6.77
N ALA A 101 2.44 6.29 -5.62
CA ALA A 101 1.34 5.76 -4.80
C ALA A 101 1.45 4.24 -4.56
N MET A 102 2.49 3.83 -3.83
CA MET A 102 2.80 2.41 -3.68
C MET A 102 1.91 1.77 -2.63
N MET A 103 1.78 2.42 -1.47
CA MET A 103 0.98 2.04 -0.30
C MET A 103 1.28 0.67 0.31
N ASN A 104 2.12 -0.13 -0.34
CA ASN A 104 2.39 -1.53 -0.10
C ASN A 104 3.87 -1.83 -0.43
N PRO A 105 4.70 -2.21 0.56
CA PRO A 105 6.11 -2.49 0.34
C PRO A 105 6.37 -3.63 -0.66
N ALA A 106 5.52 -4.67 -0.69
CA ALA A 106 5.65 -5.77 -1.65
C ALA A 106 5.44 -5.29 -3.09
N ARG A 107 4.47 -4.40 -3.30
CA ARG A 107 4.17 -3.78 -4.61
C ARG A 107 5.26 -2.81 -5.08
N ALA A 108 6.04 -2.26 -4.15
CA ALA A 108 7.23 -1.46 -4.47
C ALA A 108 8.41 -2.37 -4.84
N VAL A 109 8.79 -3.30 -3.94
CA VAL A 109 10.04 -4.06 -4.07
C VAL A 109 10.05 -5.03 -5.26
N GLY A 110 8.92 -5.62 -5.64
CA GLY A 110 8.87 -6.57 -6.76
C GLY A 110 9.34 -5.95 -8.08
N PRO A 111 8.74 -4.82 -8.51
CA PRO A 111 9.24 -4.05 -9.64
C PRO A 111 10.65 -3.48 -9.47
N GLU A 112 11.06 -3.02 -8.28
CA GLU A 112 12.43 -2.55 -8.03
C GLU A 112 13.48 -3.64 -8.32
N ILE A 113 13.20 -4.88 -7.89
CA ILE A 113 14.03 -6.05 -8.18
C ILE A 113 14.08 -6.33 -9.68
N ALA A 114 12.92 -6.41 -10.33
CA ALA A 114 12.84 -6.79 -11.74
C ALA A 114 13.45 -5.74 -12.69
N ALA A 115 13.32 -4.45 -12.34
CA ALA A 115 13.88 -3.34 -13.10
C ALA A 115 15.33 -3.00 -12.72
N HIS A 116 15.88 -3.63 -11.68
CA HIS A 116 17.16 -3.26 -11.07
C HIS A 116 17.26 -1.77 -10.71
N TYR A 117 16.16 -1.20 -10.19
CA TYR A 117 16.02 0.23 -9.93
C TYR A 117 15.50 0.47 -8.51
N PHE A 118 16.35 1.00 -7.63
CA PHE A 118 16.08 1.18 -6.20
C PHE A 118 16.20 2.66 -5.79
N SER A 119 15.28 3.51 -6.26
CA SER A 119 15.28 4.93 -5.94
C SER A 119 14.47 5.22 -4.68
N ALA A 120 15.13 5.77 -3.65
CA ALA A 120 14.49 6.10 -2.37
C ALA A 120 13.65 4.94 -1.77
N TRP A 121 14.05 3.70 -2.01
CA TRP A 121 13.28 2.47 -1.73
C TRP A 121 12.69 2.43 -0.32
N TYR A 122 13.44 2.92 0.67
CA TYR A 122 13.04 2.95 2.08
C TYR A 122 11.80 3.82 2.35
N VAL A 123 11.49 4.82 1.50
CA VAL A 123 10.26 5.61 1.58
C VAL A 123 9.03 4.69 1.49
N TYR A 124 9.08 3.72 0.59
CA TYR A 124 8.00 2.77 0.30
C TYR A 124 7.89 1.64 1.32
N TRP A 125 8.80 1.61 2.30
CA TRP A 125 8.68 0.76 3.49
C TRP A 125 8.21 1.57 4.68
N ILE A 126 8.90 2.68 4.99
CA ILE A 126 8.64 3.49 6.17
C ILE A 126 7.25 4.12 6.11
N GLY A 127 6.91 4.77 4.99
CA GLY A 127 5.60 5.42 4.82
C GLY A 127 4.45 4.45 5.01
N PRO A 128 4.37 3.35 4.23
CA PRO A 128 3.29 2.39 4.38
C PRO A 128 3.20 1.72 5.75
N ILE A 129 4.33 1.40 6.38
CA ILE A 129 4.31 0.82 7.74
C ILE A 129 3.71 1.82 8.74
N ILE A 130 4.13 3.08 8.70
CA ILE A 130 3.57 4.14 9.57
C ILE A 130 2.08 4.30 9.31
N GLY A 131 1.68 4.47 8.04
CA GLY A 131 0.28 4.64 7.67
C GLY A 131 -0.60 3.46 8.08
N GLY A 132 -0.11 2.24 7.91
CA GLY A 132 -0.82 1.03 8.28
C GLY A 132 -0.99 0.88 9.80
N ILE A 133 0.06 1.17 10.58
CA ILE A 133 -0.03 1.16 12.04
C ILE A 133 -1.02 2.22 12.52
N VAL A 134 -0.91 3.46 12.04
CA VAL A 134 -1.82 4.54 12.44
C VAL A 134 -3.26 4.21 12.04
N GLY A 135 -3.49 3.70 10.84
CA GLY A 135 -4.82 3.29 10.37
C GLY A 135 -5.46 2.22 11.26
N ALA A 136 -4.68 1.19 11.62
CA ALA A 136 -5.13 0.14 12.52
C ALA A 136 -5.49 0.70 13.92
N LEU A 137 -4.62 1.54 14.50
CA LEU A 137 -4.85 2.12 15.81
C LEU A 137 -6.07 3.05 15.83
N VAL A 138 -6.19 3.95 14.85
CA VAL A 138 -7.34 4.87 14.76
C VAL A 138 -8.64 4.08 14.60
N TYR A 139 -8.67 3.10 13.70
CA TYR A 139 -9.88 2.32 13.48
C TYR A 139 -10.26 1.51 14.72
N GLN A 140 -9.28 0.87 15.37
CA GLN A 140 -9.52 0.06 16.55
C GLN A 140 -9.99 0.88 17.76
N TYR A 141 -9.30 1.97 18.09
CA TYR A 141 -9.52 2.68 19.34
C TYR A 141 -10.51 3.84 19.23
N VAL A 142 -10.62 4.47 18.06
CA VAL A 142 -11.52 5.63 17.87
C VAL A 142 -12.82 5.22 17.21
N ILE A 143 -12.78 4.41 16.15
CA ILE A 143 -13.96 4.07 15.35
C ILE A 143 -14.71 2.86 15.93
N MET A 144 -14.00 1.82 16.36
CA MET A 144 -14.60 0.65 17.03
C MET A 144 -14.68 0.84 18.56
N GLY A 145 -13.70 1.52 19.17
CA GLY A 145 -13.58 1.63 20.63
C GLY A 145 -14.73 2.35 21.34
N HIS A 146 -15.44 3.28 20.70
CA HIS A 146 -16.54 4.04 21.30
C HIS A 146 -17.81 3.23 21.64
N GLN A 147 -17.86 1.92 21.39
CA GLN A 147 -19.09 1.13 21.53
C GLN A 147 -19.00 0.00 22.56
N VAL A 148 -17.84 -0.26 23.14
CA VAL A 148 -17.72 -1.17 24.32
C VAL A 148 -18.23 -0.46 25.59
N SER A 149 -18.27 0.88 25.60
CA SER A 149 -18.78 1.68 26.72
C SER A 149 -20.30 1.81 26.76
N ASP A 150 -21.01 1.49 25.67
CA ASP A 150 -22.45 1.77 25.51
C ASP A 150 -23.34 0.51 25.60
N THR A 151 -22.80 -0.65 25.96
CA THR A 151 -23.62 -1.83 26.27
C THR A 151 -24.27 -1.68 27.65
N PRO A 152 -25.62 -1.62 27.77
CA PRO A 152 -26.27 -1.64 29.08
C PRO A 152 -26.05 -3.01 29.73
N HIS A 153 -25.57 -3.00 30.97
CA HIS A 153 -25.62 -4.16 31.86
C HIS A 153 -27.06 -4.49 32.25
#